data_AF-A0A955PRX2-F1
#
_entry.id   AF-A0A955PRX2-F1
#
_cell.length_a   1.000
_cell.length_b   1.000
_cell.length_c   1.000
_cell.angle_alpha   90.00
_cell.angle_beta   90.00
_cell.angle_gamma   90.00
#
_symmetry.space_group_name_H-M   'P 1'
#
loop_
_entity.id
_entity.type
_entity.pdbx_description
1 polymer ?
#
loop_
_entity_poly.entity_id
_entity_poly.type
_entity_poly.pdbx_seq_one_letter_code
_entity_poly.pdbx_strand_id
1 'polypeptide(L)'
;MTQLIGRILRQPDTKRTPFPELNESYVFCQHLGADEVVRQVKKSLEEEGYEGGYASVVNAATESEQVDFRQSKIRNKYLKHFGKPFEGRLFLPRFCVKNGKEYEGLDYFRHLLSEVDVEKFDYSGVEEWDFSETLRDAKEHFYRVTLGKDPSLEREEELLSTSTEEESRAWLVANLEFDWFSVRQIRYVVDETCSRLSLEPESLSLVRFAAKEKIEGLIQRETDRLTQEAFYKLFNSGGLCFYLHCSEGRFEVPKQVRIKATEIFHRLDGDRPKQSLFDYIPDEVNEYEKSVALFLDDHPEILWWYRNLVGPENFSIQGYRRGKIYPDFVVQQKDAETRNPVSSVVVIESKGKHLKGNEDTEHKRNVAEVFTNLGEEISWQDLGAGFEDH
;
A
#
# COMPACT_ATOMS: atom_id res chain seq x y z
N MET A 1 -12.68 -17.07 30.58
CA MET A 1 -11.80 -17.91 29.72
C MET A 1 -12.59 -18.93 28.90
N THR A 2 -13.38 -19.81 29.52
CA THR A 2 -14.15 -20.90 28.86
C THR A 2 -15.14 -20.43 27.78
N GLN A 3 -15.67 -19.21 27.91
CA GLN A 3 -16.67 -18.64 27.00
C GLN A 3 -16.09 -17.90 25.79
N LEU A 4 -14.83 -17.44 25.88
CA LEU A 4 -14.17 -16.65 24.82
C LEU A 4 -13.65 -17.56 23.70
N ILE A 5 -12.84 -18.56 24.06
CA ILE A 5 -12.26 -19.51 23.09
C ILE A 5 -13.34 -20.44 22.50
N GLY A 6 -14.36 -20.80 23.29
CA GLY A 6 -15.47 -21.62 22.82
C GLY A 6 -16.46 -20.95 21.85
N ARG A 7 -16.38 -19.63 21.64
CA ARG A 7 -17.27 -18.86 20.74
C ARG A 7 -16.74 -18.76 19.30
N ILE A 8 -15.42 -18.72 19.11
CA ILE A 8 -14.79 -18.78 17.77
C ILE A 8 -15.16 -20.10 17.06
N LEU A 9 -15.34 -21.18 17.83
CA LEU A 9 -15.67 -22.52 17.35
C LEU A 9 -17.16 -22.83 17.13
N ARG A 10 -18.08 -21.89 17.37
CA ARG A 10 -19.53 -22.17 17.25
C ARG A 10 -20.17 -21.31 16.16
N GLN A 11 -20.14 -21.82 14.93
CA GLN A 11 -21.17 -21.48 13.97
C GLN A 11 -22.53 -22.00 14.48
N PRO A 12 -23.65 -21.30 14.18
CA PRO A 12 -24.99 -21.86 14.42
C PRO A 12 -25.10 -23.26 13.82
N ASP A 13 -25.74 -24.19 14.54
CA ASP A 13 -26.01 -25.56 14.10
C ASP A 13 -24.78 -26.49 13.91
N THR A 14 -23.60 -26.11 14.41
CA THR A 14 -22.40 -26.97 14.35
C THR A 14 -22.61 -28.25 15.17
N LYS A 15 -22.39 -29.42 14.55
CA LYS A 15 -22.41 -30.73 15.21
C LYS A 15 -20.99 -31.22 15.46
N ARG A 16 -20.77 -31.90 16.59
CA ARG A 16 -19.50 -32.60 16.82
C ARG A 16 -19.27 -33.64 15.74
N THR A 17 -18.06 -33.65 15.20
CA THR A 17 -17.60 -34.70 14.29
C THR A 17 -17.16 -35.93 15.10
N PRO A 18 -17.17 -37.14 14.51
CA PRO A 18 -16.67 -38.34 15.17
C PRO A 18 -15.13 -38.35 15.33
N PHE A 19 -14.42 -37.43 14.67
CA PHE A 19 -12.96 -37.28 14.75
C PHE A 19 -12.64 -36.21 15.81
N PRO A 20 -12.11 -36.59 16.99
CA PRO A 20 -11.87 -35.66 18.09
C PRO A 20 -11.04 -34.43 17.68
N GLU A 21 -10.04 -34.62 16.83
CA GLU A 21 -9.10 -33.61 16.32
C GLU A 21 -9.83 -32.47 15.59
N LEU A 22 -10.89 -32.80 14.85
CA LEU A 22 -11.69 -31.81 14.12
C LEU A 22 -12.65 -31.01 15.03
N ASN A 23 -12.68 -31.31 16.33
CA ASN A 23 -13.44 -30.56 17.32
C ASN A 23 -12.55 -29.66 18.20
N GLU A 24 -11.27 -29.52 17.85
CA GLU A 24 -10.27 -28.70 18.53
C GLU A 24 -9.92 -27.43 17.71
N SER A 25 -9.42 -26.38 18.37
CA SER A 25 -8.77 -25.25 17.68
C SER A 25 -7.27 -25.38 17.79
N TYR A 26 -6.58 -25.16 16.68
CA TYR A 26 -5.13 -25.17 16.61
C TYR A 26 -4.61 -23.75 16.46
N VAL A 27 -3.68 -23.36 17.33
CA VAL A 27 -2.92 -22.11 17.20
C VAL A 27 -1.46 -22.52 17.10
N PHE A 28 -0.85 -22.23 15.95
CA PHE A 28 0.59 -22.46 15.75
C PHE A 28 1.35 -21.23 16.24
N CYS A 29 2.28 -21.44 17.16
CA CYS A 29 3.07 -20.36 17.76
C CYS A 29 4.55 -20.66 17.54
N GLN A 30 5.29 -19.64 17.12
CA GLN A 30 6.73 -19.68 17.00
C GLN A 30 7.32 -18.80 18.10
N HIS A 31 8.23 -19.35 18.91
CA HIS A 31 8.98 -18.63 19.95
C HIS A 31 8.21 -18.05 21.16
N LEU A 32 6.93 -18.42 21.37
CA LEU A 32 6.14 -17.97 22.52
C LEU A 32 5.80 -19.12 23.46
N GLY A 33 6.02 -18.93 24.77
CA GLY A 33 5.56 -19.86 25.80
C GLY A 33 4.04 -19.92 25.85
N ALA A 34 3.48 -21.10 26.12
CA ALA A 34 2.02 -21.34 26.10
C ALA A 34 1.22 -20.31 26.91
N ASP A 35 1.73 -19.90 28.08
CA ASP A 35 1.10 -18.91 28.95
C ASP A 35 1.02 -17.52 28.31
N GLU A 36 2.04 -17.14 27.54
CA GLU A 36 2.11 -15.85 26.85
C GLU A 36 1.20 -15.83 25.62
N VAL A 37 1.18 -16.91 24.84
CA VAL A 37 0.24 -17.12 23.73
C VAL A 37 -1.20 -17.03 24.23
N VAL A 38 -1.54 -17.78 25.29
CA VAL A 38 -2.88 -17.78 25.85
C VAL A 38 -3.26 -16.39 26.36
N ARG A 39 -2.32 -15.63 26.96
CA ARG A 39 -2.55 -14.24 27.36
C ARG A 39 -2.73 -13.30 26.18
N GLN A 40 -1.94 -13.42 25.10
CA GLN A 40 -2.06 -12.57 23.92
C GLN A 40 -3.36 -12.85 23.16
N VAL A 41 -3.70 -14.12 22.92
CA VAL A 41 -4.98 -14.52 22.33
C VAL A 41 -6.13 -14.00 23.20
N LYS A 42 -6.03 -14.14 24.52
CA LYS A 42 -7.01 -13.57 25.45
C LYS A 42 -7.11 -12.05 25.28
N LYS A 43 -5.99 -11.33 25.31
CA LYS A 43 -5.94 -9.87 25.19
C LYS A 43 -6.51 -9.39 23.86
N SER A 44 -6.14 -10.00 22.74
CA SER A 44 -6.68 -9.67 21.42
C SER A 44 -8.19 -9.93 21.33
N LEU A 45 -8.68 -11.01 21.95
CA LEU A 45 -10.13 -11.26 22.00
C LEU A 45 -10.86 -10.28 22.94
N GLU A 46 -10.23 -9.84 24.02
CA GLU A 46 -10.75 -8.80 24.91
C GLU A 46 -10.77 -7.42 24.20
N GLU A 47 -9.74 -7.09 23.43
CA GLU A 47 -9.66 -5.89 22.57
C GLU A 47 -10.73 -5.90 21.47
N GLU A 48 -11.05 -7.06 20.90
CA GLU A 48 -12.16 -7.28 19.97
C GLU A 48 -13.54 -7.40 20.66
N GLY A 49 -13.63 -7.09 21.96
CA GLY A 49 -14.88 -6.86 22.68
C GLY A 49 -15.49 -8.05 23.44
N TYR A 50 -14.72 -9.09 23.75
CA TYR A 50 -15.25 -10.33 24.36
C TYR A 50 -15.05 -10.48 25.88
N GLU A 51 -15.31 -9.46 26.71
CA GLU A 51 -15.44 -9.66 28.18
C GLU A 51 -16.87 -10.02 28.64
N GLY A 52 -16.97 -10.72 29.78
CA GLY A 52 -18.10 -11.57 30.19
C GLY A 52 -19.39 -10.90 30.70
N GLY A 53 -20.45 -11.72 30.77
CA GLY A 53 -21.62 -11.55 31.65
C GLY A 53 -22.57 -10.40 31.37
N TYR A 54 -23.52 -10.58 30.44
CA TYR A 54 -24.72 -9.74 30.25
C TYR A 54 -24.53 -8.21 30.39
N ALA A 55 -23.86 -7.60 29.41
CA ALA A 55 -24.12 -6.21 28.98
C ALA A 55 -23.30 -5.91 27.71
N SER A 56 -23.77 -6.35 26.54
CA SER A 56 -23.46 -5.76 25.22
C SER A 56 -23.88 -6.77 24.14
N VAL A 57 -25.18 -6.92 23.99
CA VAL A 57 -25.74 -7.10 22.65
C VAL A 57 -25.66 -5.70 22.06
N VAL A 58 -24.74 -5.51 21.11
CA VAL A 58 -24.58 -4.31 20.29
C VAL A 58 -24.23 -3.03 21.08
N ASN A 59 -22.94 -2.81 21.30
CA ASN A 59 -22.36 -1.46 21.21
C ASN A 59 -21.57 -1.40 19.90
N ALA A 60 -22.23 -1.24 18.76
CA ALA A 60 -22.19 -0.02 17.93
C ALA A 60 -21.87 1.32 18.64
N ALA A 61 -21.03 1.31 19.68
CA ALA A 61 -20.70 2.46 20.52
C ALA A 61 -19.42 2.21 21.35
N THR A 62 -18.36 1.65 20.77
CA THR A 62 -17.22 2.55 20.66
C THR A 62 -17.64 3.48 19.55
N GLU A 63 -17.81 4.76 19.84
CA GLU A 63 -17.65 5.76 18.80
C GLU A 63 -16.25 5.45 18.21
N SER A 64 -16.18 4.59 17.19
CA SER A 64 -15.39 4.94 16.03
C SER A 64 -15.83 6.36 15.81
N GLU A 65 -15.01 7.33 16.25
CA GLU A 65 -15.31 8.75 16.05
C GLU A 65 -15.87 8.77 14.63
N GLN A 66 -17.16 9.06 14.49
CA GLN A 66 -17.73 9.14 13.17
C GLN A 66 -17.00 10.34 12.64
N VAL A 67 -15.93 10.07 11.89
CA VAL A 67 -15.10 11.10 11.31
C VAL A 67 -16.03 11.73 10.30
N ASP A 68 -16.71 12.77 10.73
CA ASP A 68 -17.61 13.50 9.87
C ASP A 68 -16.74 14.00 8.72
N PHE A 69 -17.20 13.80 7.50
CA PHE A 69 -16.52 14.33 6.33
C PHE A 69 -17.34 15.46 5.75
N ARG A 70 -16.69 16.57 5.43
CA ARG A 70 -17.29 17.68 4.68
C ARG A 70 -16.66 17.82 3.31
N GLN A 71 -17.44 18.33 2.37
CA GLN A 71 -16.95 18.71 1.05
C GLN A 71 -16.39 20.14 1.13
N SER A 72 -15.10 20.29 0.85
CA SER A 72 -14.47 21.61 0.71
C SER A 72 -14.38 21.99 -0.76
N LYS A 73 -15.00 23.11 -1.13
CA LYS A 73 -14.98 23.64 -2.50
C LYS A 73 -13.79 24.57 -2.70
N ILE A 74 -13.41 24.80 -3.95
CA ILE A 74 -12.45 25.85 -4.32
C ILE A 74 -12.88 27.18 -3.68
N ARG A 75 -11.96 27.84 -2.97
CA ARG A 75 -12.24 29.13 -2.30
C ARG A 75 -12.62 30.21 -3.31
N ASN A 76 -13.59 31.04 -2.94
CA ASN A 76 -14.20 32.06 -3.81
C ASN A 76 -13.21 32.95 -4.56
N LYS A 77 -12.09 33.34 -3.93
CA LYS A 77 -11.08 34.21 -4.54
C LYS A 77 -10.40 33.59 -5.77
N TYR A 78 -10.45 32.27 -5.93
CA TYR A 78 -9.87 31.56 -7.06
C TYR A 78 -10.86 31.23 -8.17
N LEU A 79 -12.17 31.26 -7.89
CA LEU A 79 -13.19 30.85 -8.87
C LEU A 79 -13.11 31.59 -10.20
N LYS A 80 -12.63 32.84 -10.20
CA LYS A 80 -12.38 33.63 -11.42
C LYS A 80 -11.39 32.96 -12.39
N HIS A 81 -10.48 32.12 -11.89
CA HIS A 81 -9.51 31.35 -12.68
C HIS A 81 -10.09 30.03 -13.17
N PHE A 82 -11.21 29.55 -12.63
CA PHE A 82 -11.85 28.28 -12.98
C PHE A 82 -13.19 28.45 -13.73
N GLY A 83 -13.56 29.68 -14.09
CA GLY A 83 -14.89 30.04 -14.61
C GLY A 83 -15.08 29.90 -16.12
N LYS A 84 -14.03 29.61 -16.89
CA LYS A 84 -14.12 29.45 -18.35
C LYS A 84 -14.17 27.96 -18.74
N PRO A 85 -14.99 27.55 -19.73
CA PRO A 85 -15.25 26.13 -20.05
C PRO A 85 -14.03 25.26 -20.41
N PHE A 86 -12.86 25.85 -20.67
CA PHE A 86 -11.64 25.12 -21.03
C PHE A 86 -10.37 25.80 -20.47
N GLU A 87 -10.27 27.12 -20.59
CA GLU A 87 -9.17 27.95 -20.03
C GLU A 87 -9.08 27.93 -18.48
N GLY A 88 -10.08 27.38 -17.79
CA GLY A 88 -10.12 27.34 -16.34
C GLY A 88 -10.01 25.94 -15.72
N ARG A 89 -9.78 24.90 -16.52
CA ARG A 89 -9.60 23.54 -16.01
C ARG A 89 -8.12 23.18 -16.03
N LEU A 90 -7.60 22.79 -14.87
CA LEU A 90 -6.21 22.39 -14.74
C LEU A 90 -6.11 20.87 -14.82
N PHE A 91 -5.38 20.38 -15.82
CA PHE A 91 -5.16 18.95 -16.02
C PHE A 91 -3.70 18.58 -15.71
N LEU A 92 -3.51 17.53 -14.92
CA LEU A 92 -2.21 16.94 -14.64
C LEU A 92 -2.00 15.67 -15.49
N PRO A 93 -0.82 15.50 -16.10
CA PRO A 93 -0.52 14.33 -16.93
C PRO A 93 -0.23 13.07 -16.10
N ARG A 94 -0.52 11.92 -16.69
CA ARG A 94 -0.12 10.58 -16.24
C ARG A 94 0.59 9.84 -17.37
N PHE A 95 1.31 8.77 -17.02
CA PHE A 95 1.87 7.88 -18.03
C PHE A 95 0.75 7.18 -18.82
N CYS A 96 0.97 7.10 -20.12
CA CYS A 96 0.11 6.41 -21.07
C CYS A 96 0.95 5.45 -21.91
N VAL A 97 0.34 4.36 -22.33
CA VAL A 97 0.95 3.39 -23.24
C VAL A 97 0.32 3.55 -24.61
N LYS A 98 1.16 3.59 -25.63
CA LYS A 98 0.75 3.66 -27.03
C LYS A 98 0.42 2.26 -27.55
N ASN A 99 -0.80 2.09 -28.04
CA ASN A 99 -1.26 0.87 -28.70
C ASN A 99 -1.64 1.19 -30.16
N GLY A 100 -0.66 1.11 -31.05
CA GLY A 100 -0.83 1.50 -32.45
C GLY A 100 -1.08 3.01 -32.59
N LYS A 101 -2.33 3.41 -32.84
CA LYS A 101 -2.77 4.81 -32.92
C LYS A 101 -3.50 5.29 -31.66
N GLU A 102 -3.87 4.37 -30.77
CA GLU A 102 -4.61 4.66 -29.55
C GLU A 102 -3.64 4.80 -28.38
N TYR A 103 -4.13 5.44 -27.32
CA TYR A 103 -3.41 5.65 -26.08
C TYR A 103 -4.32 5.24 -24.94
N GLU A 104 -3.79 4.47 -23.98
CA GLU A 104 -4.47 4.11 -22.75
C GLU A 104 -3.61 4.47 -21.54
N GLY A 105 -4.21 4.64 -20.37
CA GLY A 105 -3.46 4.88 -19.14
C GLY A 105 -2.51 3.72 -18.83
N LEU A 106 -1.31 4.01 -18.31
CA LEU A 106 -0.41 2.96 -17.85
C LEU A 106 -1.05 2.18 -16.70
N ASP A 107 -1.51 0.97 -17.01
CA ASP A 107 -1.95 -0.03 -16.05
C ASP A 107 -0.80 -0.97 -15.63
N TYR A 108 -0.60 -1.12 -14.31
CA TYR A 108 0.47 -1.94 -13.74
C TYR A 108 0.33 -3.42 -14.11
N PHE A 109 -0.88 -3.98 -14.06
CA PHE A 109 -1.09 -5.40 -14.28
C PHE A 109 -0.96 -5.76 -15.75
N ARG A 110 -1.61 -4.98 -16.63
CA ARG A 110 -1.66 -5.26 -18.07
C ARG A 110 -0.37 -4.99 -18.79
N HIS A 111 0.34 -3.92 -18.44
CA HIS A 111 1.50 -3.47 -19.22
C HIS A 111 2.84 -3.86 -18.60
N LEU A 112 2.88 -4.10 -17.29
CA LEU A 112 4.14 -4.36 -16.58
C LEU A 112 4.16 -5.77 -15.99
N LEU A 113 3.20 -6.11 -15.12
CA LEU A 113 3.17 -7.41 -14.45
C LEU A 113 2.96 -8.56 -15.44
N SER A 114 2.23 -8.35 -16.53
CA SER A 114 2.04 -9.33 -17.59
C SER A 114 3.33 -9.77 -18.28
N GLU A 115 4.39 -8.95 -18.23
CA GLU A 115 5.72 -9.27 -18.76
C GLU A 115 6.60 -10.01 -17.74
N VAL A 116 6.13 -10.16 -16.48
CA VAL A 116 6.87 -10.82 -15.42
C VAL A 116 6.79 -12.34 -15.58
N ASP A 117 7.96 -12.93 -15.73
CA ASP A 117 8.16 -14.37 -15.81
C ASP A 117 8.89 -14.84 -14.56
N VAL A 118 8.20 -15.60 -13.71
CA VAL A 118 8.75 -16.11 -12.44
C VAL A 118 9.93 -17.06 -12.66
N GLU A 119 10.04 -17.68 -13.84
CA GLU A 119 11.18 -18.52 -14.19
C GLU A 119 12.47 -17.71 -14.39
N LYS A 120 12.36 -16.38 -14.59
CA LYS A 120 13.48 -15.44 -14.74
C LYS A 120 13.83 -14.70 -13.44
N PHE A 121 13.22 -15.08 -12.32
CA PHE A 121 13.62 -14.56 -11.02
C PHE A 121 15.08 -14.91 -10.76
N ASP A 122 15.81 -13.98 -10.16
CA ASP A 122 17.15 -14.22 -9.67
C ASP A 122 17.10 -14.93 -8.32
N TYR A 123 17.28 -16.25 -8.35
CA TYR A 123 17.37 -17.11 -7.18
C TYR A 123 18.78 -17.18 -6.59
N SER A 124 19.76 -16.44 -7.14
CA SER A 124 21.10 -16.43 -6.57
C SER A 124 21.08 -15.86 -5.14
N GLY A 125 21.83 -16.51 -4.25
CA GLY A 125 21.90 -16.12 -2.84
C GLY A 125 20.81 -16.74 -1.96
N VAL A 126 19.89 -17.53 -2.53
CA VAL A 126 18.99 -18.38 -1.72
C VAL A 126 19.79 -19.38 -0.89
N GLU A 127 20.91 -19.87 -1.43
CA GLU A 127 21.82 -20.79 -0.74
C GLU A 127 22.45 -20.17 0.52
N GLU A 128 22.53 -18.83 0.57
CA GLU A 128 23.11 -18.04 1.65
C GLU A 128 22.10 -17.70 2.76
N TRP A 129 20.83 -18.09 2.59
CA TRP A 129 19.80 -17.83 3.58
C TRP A 129 20.08 -18.61 4.88
N ASP A 130 20.54 -17.89 5.90
CA ASP A 130 20.77 -18.46 7.21
C ASP A 130 19.46 -18.68 7.98
N PHE A 131 19.26 -19.90 8.45
CA PHE A 131 18.17 -20.32 9.34
C PHE A 131 18.71 -20.92 10.65
N SER A 132 20.01 -20.80 10.94
CA SER A 132 20.66 -21.44 12.09
C SER A 132 20.09 -21.00 13.44
N GLU A 133 19.65 -19.76 13.58
CA GLU A 133 18.94 -19.27 14.77
C GLU A 133 17.54 -19.88 14.85
N THR A 134 16.78 -19.83 13.76
CA THR A 134 15.45 -20.44 13.68
C THR A 134 15.50 -21.93 14.00
N LEU A 135 16.48 -22.66 13.49
CA LEU A 135 16.67 -24.09 13.76
C LEU A 135 17.06 -24.38 15.22
N ARG A 136 17.87 -23.52 15.84
CA ARG A 136 18.24 -23.66 17.27
C ARG A 136 17.03 -23.47 18.18
N ASP A 137 16.16 -22.55 17.80
CA ASP A 137 14.98 -22.16 18.58
C ASP A 137 13.72 -22.94 18.19
N ALA A 138 13.74 -23.67 17.07
CA ALA A 138 12.63 -24.50 16.59
C ALA A 138 12.50 -25.75 17.46
N LYS A 139 11.78 -25.61 18.56
CA LYS A 139 11.17 -26.71 19.30
C LYS A 139 9.67 -26.63 19.08
N GLU A 140 9.10 -27.61 18.39
CA GLU A 140 7.64 -27.74 18.31
C GLU A 140 7.11 -28.23 19.66
N HIS A 141 6.63 -27.30 20.47
CA HIS A 141 5.95 -27.62 21.72
C HIS A 141 4.44 -27.70 21.46
N PHE A 142 3.86 -28.90 21.62
CA PHE A 142 2.41 -29.05 21.58
C PHE A 142 1.83 -28.87 22.99
N TYR A 143 1.02 -27.82 23.16
CA TYR A 143 0.32 -27.55 24.42
C TYR A 143 -1.18 -27.79 24.25
N ARG A 144 -1.71 -28.80 24.95
CA ARG A 144 -3.16 -29.00 25.06
C ARG A 144 -3.68 -28.25 26.28
N VAL A 145 -4.54 -27.26 26.04
CA VAL A 145 -5.21 -26.49 27.09
C VAL A 145 -6.68 -26.90 27.14
N THR A 146 -7.08 -27.57 28.22
CA THR A 146 -8.48 -27.93 28.45
C THR A 146 -9.18 -26.78 29.17
N LEU A 147 -10.27 -26.27 28.58
CA LEU A 147 -11.00 -25.14 29.13
C LEU A 147 -11.94 -25.60 30.28
N GLY A 148 -11.46 -25.46 31.53
CA GLY A 148 -12.19 -25.73 32.77
C GLY A 148 -12.44 -24.48 33.63
N LYS A 149 -12.75 -24.67 34.93
CA LYS A 149 -12.83 -23.59 35.93
C LYS A 149 -11.46 -22.98 36.28
N ASP A 150 -10.40 -23.76 36.08
CA ASP A 150 -9.02 -23.31 36.00
C ASP A 150 -8.42 -23.84 34.69
N PRO A 151 -7.67 -23.04 33.93
CA PRO A 151 -6.91 -23.52 32.78
C PRO A 151 -5.70 -24.28 33.31
N SER A 152 -5.74 -25.60 33.24
CA SER A 152 -4.57 -26.44 33.49
C SER A 152 -3.91 -26.78 32.17
N LEU A 153 -2.60 -26.50 32.06
CA LEU A 153 -1.74 -27.05 31.03
C LEU A 153 -1.62 -28.56 31.28
N GLU A 154 -2.27 -29.37 30.44
CA GLU A 154 -2.40 -30.81 30.71
C GLU A 154 -1.25 -31.63 30.14
N ARG A 155 -0.50 -31.11 29.14
CA ARG A 155 0.59 -31.86 28.52
C ARG A 155 1.51 -30.97 27.68
N GLU A 156 2.81 -31.15 27.87
CA GLU A 156 3.86 -30.75 26.93
C GLU A 156 4.34 -32.04 26.26
N GLU A 157 4.10 -32.16 24.96
CA GLU A 157 4.77 -33.18 24.14
C GLU A 157 5.72 -32.46 23.19
N GLU A 158 7.00 -32.82 23.25
CA GLU A 158 8.01 -32.45 22.26
C GLU A 158 7.74 -33.33 21.04
N LEU A 159 6.98 -32.80 20.07
CA LEU A 159 6.81 -33.49 18.80
C LEU A 159 8.03 -33.18 17.93
N LEU A 160 8.69 -34.21 17.44
CA LEU A 160 9.49 -34.07 16.21
C LEU A 160 8.50 -33.69 15.10
N SER A 161 8.80 -32.64 14.33
CA SER A 161 7.90 -32.16 13.29
C SER A 161 7.41 -33.32 12.42
N THR A 162 6.10 -33.57 12.44
CA THR A 162 5.50 -34.68 11.68
C THR A 162 5.18 -34.31 10.24
N SER A 163 5.35 -33.03 9.89
CA SER A 163 5.10 -32.53 8.54
C SER A 163 6.22 -32.98 7.61
N THR A 164 5.85 -33.61 6.51
CA THR A 164 6.75 -33.90 5.41
C THR A 164 7.22 -32.61 4.72
N GLU A 165 8.31 -32.72 3.95
CA GLU A 165 8.78 -31.62 3.12
C GLU A 165 7.71 -31.18 2.11
N GLU A 166 6.99 -32.14 1.52
CA GLU A 166 5.91 -31.88 0.55
C GLU A 166 4.74 -31.11 1.18
N GLU A 167 4.33 -31.47 2.39
CA GLU A 167 3.31 -30.72 3.14
C GLU A 167 3.79 -29.31 3.49
N SER A 168 5.07 -29.14 3.83
CA SER A 168 5.65 -27.83 4.13
C SER A 168 5.70 -26.93 2.89
N ARG A 169 6.07 -27.47 1.73
CA ARG A 169 5.99 -26.75 0.44
C ARG A 169 4.56 -26.39 0.07
N ALA A 170 3.61 -27.32 0.23
CA ALA A 170 2.20 -27.05 -0.02
C ALA A 170 1.64 -25.95 0.90
N TRP A 171 2.06 -25.94 2.18
CA TRP A 171 1.73 -24.89 3.12
C TRP A 171 2.30 -23.54 2.70
N LEU A 172 3.57 -23.48 2.26
CA LEU A 172 4.19 -22.24 1.74
C LEU A 172 3.37 -21.70 0.57
N VAL A 173 3.06 -22.53 -0.43
CA VAL A 173 2.26 -22.12 -1.60
C VAL A 173 0.89 -21.58 -1.21
N ALA A 174 0.24 -22.17 -0.21
CA ALA A 174 -1.08 -21.75 0.24
C ALA A 174 -1.08 -20.46 1.09
N ASN A 175 0.05 -20.12 1.72
CA ASN A 175 0.14 -18.98 2.65
C ASN A 175 0.86 -17.76 2.06
N LEU A 176 1.40 -17.86 0.84
CA LEU A 176 1.98 -16.73 0.12
C LEU A 176 0.86 -15.90 -0.53
N GLU A 177 0.62 -14.69 -0.01
CA GLU A 177 -0.52 -13.83 -0.37
C GLU A 177 -0.27 -12.98 -1.63
N PHE A 178 0.11 -13.62 -2.74
CA PHE A 178 0.31 -12.95 -4.03
C PHE A 178 -0.89 -13.20 -4.97
N ASP A 179 -1.97 -12.43 -4.79
CA ASP A 179 -3.24 -12.57 -5.52
C ASP A 179 -3.13 -12.32 -7.04
N TRP A 180 -2.01 -11.79 -7.51
CA TRP A 180 -1.73 -11.57 -8.93
C TRP A 180 -0.87 -12.65 -9.61
N PHE A 181 -0.39 -13.65 -8.87
CA PHE A 181 0.27 -14.81 -9.44
C PHE A 181 -0.63 -16.04 -9.33
N SER A 182 -0.59 -16.89 -10.36
CA SER A 182 -1.28 -18.18 -10.29
C SER A 182 -0.62 -19.10 -9.26
N VAL A 183 -1.40 -20.02 -8.69
CA VAL A 183 -0.89 -21.07 -7.79
C VAL A 183 0.26 -21.87 -8.44
N ARG A 184 0.23 -22.04 -9.78
CA ARG A 184 1.32 -22.70 -10.52
C ARG A 184 2.61 -21.90 -10.46
N GLN A 185 2.54 -20.58 -10.64
CA GLN A 185 3.71 -19.70 -10.55
C GLN A 185 4.27 -19.65 -9.13
N ILE A 186 3.39 -19.52 -8.12
CA ILE A 186 3.83 -19.55 -6.72
C ILE A 186 4.48 -20.89 -6.35
N ARG A 187 3.90 -22.01 -6.82
CA ARG A 187 4.51 -23.33 -6.65
C ARG A 187 5.88 -23.42 -7.29
N TYR A 188 6.03 -22.92 -8.52
CA TYR A 188 7.34 -22.87 -9.18
C TYR A 188 8.36 -22.12 -8.32
N VAL A 189 8.02 -20.93 -7.83
CA VAL A 189 8.92 -20.14 -6.98
C VAL A 189 9.30 -20.91 -5.71
N VAL A 190 8.32 -21.50 -5.01
CA VAL A 190 8.57 -22.29 -3.79
C VAL A 190 9.47 -23.48 -4.08
N ASP A 191 9.20 -24.24 -5.15
CA ASP A 191 10.00 -25.41 -5.51
C ASP A 191 11.44 -25.01 -5.88
N GLU A 192 11.60 -23.94 -6.65
CA GLU A 192 12.88 -23.43 -7.10
C GLU A 192 13.71 -22.88 -5.94
N THR A 193 13.07 -22.16 -5.00
CA THR A 193 13.70 -21.72 -3.76
C THR A 193 14.09 -22.90 -2.87
N CYS A 194 13.15 -23.79 -2.55
CA CYS A 194 13.42 -24.93 -1.65
C CYS A 194 14.51 -25.86 -2.18
N SER A 195 14.61 -26.04 -3.50
CA SER A 195 15.68 -26.85 -4.11
C SER A 195 17.10 -26.29 -3.92
N ARG A 196 17.22 -24.99 -3.61
CA ARG A 196 18.49 -24.27 -3.38
C ARG A 196 18.78 -24.02 -1.91
N LEU A 197 17.83 -24.29 -1.02
CA LEU A 197 18.06 -24.10 0.40
C LEU A 197 19.15 -25.06 0.88
N SER A 198 20.13 -24.52 1.61
CA SER A 198 21.15 -25.29 2.32
C SER A 198 20.57 -25.92 3.60
N LEU A 199 19.48 -26.67 3.46
CA LEU A 199 18.75 -27.30 4.56
C LEU A 199 18.61 -28.81 4.32
N GLU A 200 18.65 -29.58 5.40
CA GLU A 200 18.24 -30.99 5.34
C GLU A 200 16.72 -31.07 5.04
N PRO A 201 16.25 -32.05 4.25
CA PRO A 201 14.85 -32.18 3.83
C PRO A 201 13.84 -32.08 4.99
N GLU A 202 14.16 -32.68 6.12
CA GLU A 202 13.31 -32.73 7.31
C GLU A 202 13.29 -31.39 8.09
N SER A 203 14.17 -30.45 7.76
CA SER A 203 14.30 -29.17 8.47
C SER A 203 13.37 -28.08 7.93
N LEU A 204 12.80 -28.24 6.73
CA LEU A 204 11.94 -27.22 6.13
C LEU A 204 10.69 -26.94 6.98
N SER A 205 10.11 -27.98 7.58
CA SER A 205 8.95 -27.87 8.48
C SER A 205 9.20 -26.91 9.65
N LEU A 206 10.41 -26.97 10.22
CA LEU A 206 10.86 -26.20 11.38
C LEU A 206 11.07 -24.71 11.06
N VAL A 207 11.39 -24.39 9.81
CA VAL A 207 11.74 -23.03 9.37
C VAL A 207 10.74 -22.41 8.41
N ARG A 208 9.63 -23.11 8.08
CA ARG A 208 8.68 -22.71 7.02
C ARG A 208 8.15 -21.27 7.15
N PHE A 209 8.00 -20.75 8.36
CA PHE A 209 7.55 -19.37 8.58
C PHE A 209 8.65 -18.34 8.22
N ALA A 210 9.88 -18.56 8.69
CA ALA A 210 11.01 -17.73 8.29
C ALA A 210 11.31 -17.86 6.79
N ALA A 211 11.16 -19.06 6.23
CA ALA A 211 11.27 -19.29 4.79
C ALA A 211 10.19 -18.54 4.01
N LYS A 212 8.94 -18.53 4.49
CA LYS A 212 7.84 -17.73 3.91
C LYS A 212 8.21 -16.26 3.80
N GLU A 213 8.67 -15.63 4.89
CA GLU A 213 9.06 -14.21 4.90
C GLU A 213 10.17 -13.92 3.88
N LYS A 214 11.19 -14.79 3.81
CA LYS A 214 12.27 -14.63 2.81
C LYS A 214 11.77 -14.83 1.38
N ILE A 215 10.87 -15.78 1.14
CA ILE A 215 10.24 -16.01 -0.17
C ILE A 215 9.36 -14.81 -0.57
N GLU A 216 8.61 -14.22 0.36
CA GLU A 216 7.83 -13.00 0.11
C GLU A 216 8.73 -11.85 -0.32
N GLY A 217 9.86 -11.65 0.38
CA GLY A 217 10.87 -10.66 0.01
C GLY A 217 11.47 -10.93 -1.38
N LEU A 218 11.78 -12.18 -1.70
CA LEU A 218 12.28 -12.58 -3.02
C LEU A 218 11.27 -12.27 -4.12
N ILE A 219 10.01 -12.70 -3.95
CA ILE A 219 8.95 -12.46 -4.94
C ILE A 219 8.75 -10.95 -5.14
N GLN A 220 8.68 -10.17 -4.07
CA GLN A 220 8.49 -8.72 -4.16
C GLN A 220 9.65 -8.04 -4.89
N ARG A 221 10.90 -8.35 -4.51
CA ARG A 221 12.11 -7.80 -5.12
C ARG A 221 12.20 -8.12 -6.61
N GLU A 222 12.01 -9.39 -6.98
CA GLU A 222 12.13 -9.83 -8.36
C GLU A 222 10.96 -9.36 -9.23
N THR A 223 9.75 -9.28 -8.66
CA THR A 223 8.62 -8.65 -9.34
C THR A 223 8.93 -7.19 -9.65
N ASP A 224 9.38 -6.41 -8.66
CA ASP A 224 9.72 -4.99 -8.85
C ASP A 224 10.86 -4.79 -9.87
N ARG A 225 11.87 -5.68 -9.89
CA ARG A 225 12.96 -5.66 -10.87
C ARG A 225 12.43 -5.88 -12.29
N LEU A 226 11.62 -6.92 -12.50
CA LEU A 226 11.12 -7.27 -13.83
C LEU A 226 10.05 -6.28 -14.33
N THR A 227 9.20 -5.73 -13.46
CA THR A 227 8.28 -4.66 -13.86
C THR A 227 9.02 -3.36 -14.16
N GLN A 228 10.13 -3.07 -13.47
CA GLN A 228 11.03 -1.96 -13.82
C GLN A 228 11.62 -2.15 -15.22
N GLU A 229 12.13 -3.34 -15.54
CA GLU A 229 12.63 -3.66 -16.88
C GLU A 229 11.56 -3.49 -17.96
N ALA A 230 10.34 -3.99 -17.72
CA ALA A 230 9.20 -3.80 -18.62
C ALA A 230 8.85 -2.32 -18.83
N PHE A 231 8.86 -1.53 -17.76
CA PHE A 231 8.60 -0.09 -17.84
C PHE A 231 9.66 0.65 -18.67
N TYR A 232 10.95 0.36 -18.44
CA TYR A 232 12.03 0.96 -19.24
C TYR A 232 12.06 0.46 -20.67
N LYS A 233 11.63 -0.78 -20.94
CA LYS A 233 11.42 -1.29 -22.29
C LYS A 233 10.34 -0.47 -23.02
N LEU A 234 9.22 -0.13 -22.36
CA LEU A 234 8.20 0.75 -22.92
C LEU A 234 8.74 2.16 -23.17
N PHE A 235 9.50 2.72 -22.21
CA PHE A 235 10.13 4.03 -22.35
C PHE A 235 11.11 4.07 -23.54
N ASN A 236 12.07 3.16 -23.60
CA ASN A 236 13.12 3.14 -24.62
C ASN A 236 12.60 2.83 -26.03
N SER A 237 11.48 2.11 -26.14
CA SER A 237 10.83 1.84 -27.43
C SER A 237 9.92 2.98 -27.91
N GLY A 238 9.75 4.04 -27.12
CA GLY A 238 8.80 5.12 -27.40
C GLY A 238 7.33 4.71 -27.26
N GLY A 239 7.06 3.56 -26.62
CA GLY A 239 5.72 3.08 -26.30
C GLY A 239 5.12 3.76 -25.07
N LEU A 240 5.96 4.32 -24.19
CA LEU A 240 5.53 5.11 -23.03
C LEU A 240 5.45 6.60 -23.39
N CYS A 241 4.37 7.24 -22.97
CA CYS A 241 4.10 8.65 -23.21
C CYS A 241 3.71 9.33 -21.89
N PHE A 242 4.03 10.61 -21.72
CA PHE A 242 3.61 11.39 -20.55
C PHE A 242 3.01 12.73 -21.02
N TYR A 243 1.76 12.67 -21.49
CA TYR A 243 1.13 13.81 -22.14
C TYR A 243 -0.36 13.89 -21.84
N LEU A 244 -0.89 15.11 -21.93
CA LEU A 244 -2.32 15.40 -21.74
C LEU A 244 -3.19 15.03 -22.95
N HIS A 245 -2.65 14.47 -24.05
CA HIS A 245 -3.49 14.14 -25.22
C HIS A 245 -4.32 12.86 -25.00
N CYS A 246 -3.85 11.94 -24.15
CA CYS A 246 -4.63 10.75 -23.78
C CYS A 246 -5.73 11.13 -22.78
N SER A 247 -7.00 10.86 -23.11
CA SER A 247 -8.14 11.16 -22.22
C SER A 247 -8.00 10.47 -20.85
N GLU A 248 -7.57 9.22 -20.83
CA GLU A 248 -7.29 8.45 -19.59
C GLU A 248 -6.04 8.93 -18.84
N GLY A 249 -5.14 9.62 -19.54
CA GLY A 249 -3.91 10.21 -19.01
C GLY A 249 -4.10 11.56 -18.33
N ARG A 250 -5.32 12.12 -18.34
CA ARG A 250 -5.63 13.44 -17.77
C ARG A 250 -6.22 13.28 -16.38
N PHE A 251 -5.66 14.01 -15.42
CA PHE A 251 -6.31 14.23 -14.12
C PHE A 251 -6.78 15.68 -14.00
N GLU A 252 -8.09 15.92 -13.99
CA GLU A 252 -8.63 17.25 -13.70
C GLU A 252 -8.49 17.55 -12.21
N VAL A 253 -7.84 18.68 -11.86
CA VAL A 253 -7.80 19.15 -10.47
C VAL A 253 -9.24 19.31 -9.97
N PRO A 254 -9.60 18.69 -8.83
CA PRO A 254 -10.98 18.56 -8.42
C PRO A 254 -11.61 19.91 -8.09
N LYS A 255 -12.92 20.05 -8.29
CA LYS A 255 -13.68 21.26 -7.89
C LYS A 255 -14.00 21.29 -6.39
N GLN A 256 -13.95 20.13 -5.77
CA GLN A 256 -14.17 19.94 -4.34
C GLN A 256 -13.40 18.71 -3.86
N VAL A 257 -12.95 18.75 -2.61
CA VAL A 257 -12.26 17.64 -1.95
C VAL A 257 -13.02 17.21 -0.71
N ARG A 258 -13.01 15.91 -0.43
CA ARG A 258 -13.57 15.35 0.80
C ARG A 258 -12.52 15.47 1.90
N ILE A 259 -12.83 16.21 2.95
CA ILE A 259 -11.96 16.42 4.12
C ILE A 259 -12.71 16.02 5.39
N LYS A 260 -11.98 15.66 6.45
CA LYS A 260 -12.57 15.45 7.78
C LYS A 260 -13.25 16.74 8.27
N ALA A 261 -14.18 16.69 9.22
CA ALA A 261 -14.92 17.83 9.71
C ALA A 261 -14.33 18.39 11.03
N THR A 262 -13.05 18.12 11.27
CA THR A 262 -12.27 18.54 12.44
C THR A 262 -11.66 19.94 12.26
N GLU A 263 -10.80 20.36 13.20
CA GLU A 263 -10.20 21.70 13.26
C GLU A 263 -9.45 22.09 11.98
N ILE A 264 -9.49 23.40 11.68
CA ILE A 264 -8.86 23.97 10.50
C ILE A 264 -7.39 24.25 10.82
N PHE A 265 -6.47 24.04 9.87
CA PHE A 265 -5.07 24.38 10.09
C PHE A 265 -4.90 25.90 10.20
N HIS A 266 -4.17 26.32 11.22
CA HIS A 266 -3.80 27.69 11.46
C HIS A 266 -2.29 27.89 11.26
N ARG A 267 -1.94 29.03 10.70
CA ARG A 267 -0.58 29.58 10.64
C ARG A 267 -0.10 29.96 12.04
N LEU A 268 1.19 30.26 12.17
CA LEU A 268 1.81 30.71 13.43
C LEU A 268 1.17 32.00 14.01
N ASP A 269 0.58 32.84 13.16
CA ASP A 269 -0.13 34.07 13.53
C ASP A 269 -1.60 33.82 13.93
N GLY A 270 -2.06 32.55 13.94
CA GLY A 270 -3.44 32.16 14.26
C GLY A 270 -4.41 32.28 13.07
N ASP A 271 -3.97 32.80 11.93
CA ASP A 271 -4.79 32.91 10.72
C ASP A 271 -4.83 31.60 9.93
N ARG A 272 -5.82 31.45 9.04
CA ARG A 272 -5.86 30.33 8.09
C ARG A 272 -4.82 30.52 6.97
N PRO A 273 -4.38 29.45 6.29
CA PRO A 273 -3.61 29.55 5.06
C PRO A 273 -4.20 30.55 4.09
N LYS A 274 -3.36 31.49 3.67
CA LYS A 274 -3.75 32.56 2.78
C LYS A 274 -3.93 31.99 1.38
N GLN A 275 -3.05 31.12 0.92
CA GLN A 275 -2.98 30.64 -0.46
C GLN A 275 -3.52 29.23 -0.71
N SER A 276 -3.87 28.44 0.31
CA SER A 276 -4.51 27.12 0.09
C SER A 276 -5.75 27.23 -0.82
N LEU A 277 -5.89 26.34 -1.81
CA LEU A 277 -6.99 26.28 -2.79
C LEU A 277 -8.33 25.91 -2.14
N PHE A 278 -8.29 24.98 -1.17
CA PHE A 278 -9.42 24.48 -0.39
C PHE A 278 -9.28 24.88 1.10
N ASP A 279 -10.31 24.65 1.90
CA ASP A 279 -10.16 24.67 3.36
C ASP A 279 -9.26 23.51 3.79
N TYR A 280 -8.25 23.79 4.60
CA TYR A 280 -7.17 22.85 4.92
C TYR A 280 -7.27 22.33 6.36
N ILE A 281 -7.01 21.03 6.57
CA ILE A 281 -7.12 20.35 7.87
C ILE A 281 -5.81 19.57 8.15
N PRO A 282 -5.23 19.72 9.35
CA PRO A 282 -3.88 19.27 9.65
C PRO A 282 -3.72 17.88 10.26
N ASP A 283 -4.79 17.19 10.68
CA ASP A 283 -4.68 16.06 11.62
C ASP A 283 -3.86 14.85 11.12
N GLU A 284 -3.55 14.78 9.83
CA GLU A 284 -2.72 13.72 9.22
C GLU A 284 -1.45 14.27 8.54
N VAL A 285 -1.09 15.53 8.79
CA VAL A 285 0.04 16.19 8.14
C VAL A 285 1.24 16.11 9.08
N ASN A 286 2.34 15.49 8.62
CA ASN A 286 3.57 15.49 9.41
C ASN A 286 4.15 16.92 9.53
N GLU A 287 4.97 17.18 10.55
CA GLU A 287 5.54 18.52 10.80
C GLU A 287 6.37 19.07 9.63
N TYR A 288 6.94 18.19 8.81
CA TYR A 288 7.70 18.58 7.63
C TYR A 288 6.79 19.10 6.51
N GLU A 289 5.73 18.37 6.17
CA GLU A 289 4.67 18.79 5.25
C GLU A 289 4.02 20.11 5.72
N LYS A 290 3.80 20.28 7.04
CA LYS A 290 3.32 21.57 7.59
C LYS A 290 4.29 22.71 7.27
N SER A 291 5.59 22.48 7.44
CA SER A 291 6.62 23.47 7.14
C SER A 291 6.66 23.83 5.64
N VAL A 292 6.52 22.83 4.77
CA VAL A 292 6.42 23.04 3.31
C VAL A 292 5.15 23.82 2.96
N ALA A 293 4.00 23.47 3.55
CA ALA A 293 2.74 24.17 3.33
C ALA A 293 2.84 25.66 3.74
N LEU A 294 3.45 25.97 4.89
CA LEU A 294 3.68 27.34 5.32
C LEU A 294 4.62 28.11 4.37
N PHE A 295 5.68 27.45 3.91
CA PHE A 295 6.58 28.04 2.92
C PHE A 295 5.83 28.39 1.62
N LEU A 296 5.03 27.45 1.10
CA LEU A 296 4.21 27.68 -0.11
C LEU A 296 3.17 28.79 0.10
N ASP A 297 2.61 28.89 1.31
CA ASP A 297 1.60 29.90 1.66
C ASP A 297 2.14 31.34 1.67
N ASP A 298 3.41 31.48 2.04
CA ASP A 298 4.11 32.78 2.13
C ASP A 298 4.93 33.13 0.89
N HIS A 299 5.12 32.18 -0.03
CA HIS A 299 5.96 32.40 -1.20
C HIS A 299 5.30 33.36 -2.21
N PRO A 300 5.99 34.44 -2.63
CA PRO A 300 5.38 35.53 -3.39
C PRO A 300 4.86 35.11 -4.77
N GLU A 301 5.47 34.10 -5.39
CA GLU A 301 5.12 33.59 -6.72
C GLU A 301 4.00 32.54 -6.71
N ILE A 302 3.53 32.12 -5.55
CA ILE A 302 2.46 31.12 -5.46
C ILE A 302 1.10 31.80 -5.60
N LEU A 303 0.28 31.29 -6.51
CA LEU A 303 -1.12 31.68 -6.64
C LEU A 303 -1.97 30.90 -5.64
N TRP A 304 -1.84 29.58 -5.69
CA TRP A 304 -2.46 28.66 -4.76
C TRP A 304 -1.66 27.36 -4.67
N TRP A 305 -1.86 26.65 -3.57
CA TRP A 305 -1.39 25.28 -3.37
C TRP A 305 -2.54 24.43 -2.83
N TYR A 306 -2.54 23.13 -3.07
CA TYR A 306 -3.38 22.20 -2.31
C TYR A 306 -2.63 20.91 -2.01
N ARG A 307 -2.93 20.32 -0.85
CA ARG A 307 -2.40 19.01 -0.46
C ARG A 307 -3.16 17.93 -1.20
N ASN A 308 -2.43 17.12 -1.95
CA ASN A 308 -2.97 15.97 -2.66
C ASN A 308 -2.94 14.76 -1.72
N LEU A 309 -4.10 14.11 -1.54
CA LEU A 309 -4.25 13.00 -0.60
C LEU A 309 -4.00 11.67 -1.30
N VAL A 310 -3.70 10.63 -0.53
CA VAL A 310 -3.67 9.26 -1.06
C VAL A 310 -5.11 8.80 -1.28
N GLY A 311 -5.40 8.29 -2.47
CA GLY A 311 -6.68 7.66 -2.78
C GLY A 311 -7.05 7.71 -4.27
N PRO A 312 -8.04 6.89 -4.68
CA PRO A 312 -8.40 6.73 -6.09
C PRO A 312 -8.89 8.02 -6.76
N GLU A 313 -9.49 8.92 -5.98
CA GLU A 313 -10.03 10.22 -6.44
C GLU A 313 -8.95 11.31 -6.58
N ASN A 314 -7.70 11.02 -6.19
CA ASN A 314 -6.63 12.01 -6.10
C ASN A 314 -5.58 11.82 -7.20
N PHE A 315 -4.74 12.84 -7.37
CA PHE A 315 -3.68 12.78 -8.37
C PHE A 315 -2.66 11.72 -7.97
N SER A 316 -2.30 10.88 -8.94
CA SER A 316 -1.31 9.83 -8.75
C SER A 316 -0.63 9.50 -10.07
N ILE A 317 0.60 9.04 -9.95
CA ILE A 317 1.43 8.59 -11.06
C ILE A 317 1.70 7.10 -10.84
N GLN A 318 1.29 6.29 -11.81
CA GLN A 318 1.65 4.88 -11.85
C GLN A 318 3.11 4.77 -12.33
N GLY A 319 4.01 4.34 -11.46
CA GLY A 319 5.37 3.97 -11.84
C GLY A 319 5.46 2.49 -12.19
N TYR A 320 6.64 1.91 -12.00
CA TYR A 320 6.89 0.48 -12.22
C TYR A 320 6.67 -0.42 -10.99
N ARG A 321 6.23 0.14 -9.85
CA ARG A 321 5.82 -0.62 -8.66
C ARG A 321 4.29 -0.68 -8.58
N ARG A 322 3.74 -1.68 -7.88
CA ARG A 322 2.28 -1.84 -7.70
C ARG A 322 1.65 -0.60 -7.04
N GLY A 323 2.34 -0.01 -6.06
CA GLY A 323 1.92 1.23 -5.41
C GLY A 323 2.09 2.43 -6.33
N LYS A 324 1.04 3.24 -6.45
CA LYS A 324 1.10 4.53 -7.16
C LYS A 324 1.82 5.58 -6.31
N ILE A 325 2.48 6.52 -6.97
CA ILE A 325 3.09 7.69 -6.34
C ILE A 325 2.02 8.76 -6.20
N TYR A 326 1.81 9.25 -4.98
CA TYR A 326 0.90 10.35 -4.66
C TYR A 326 1.74 11.51 -4.14
N PRO A 327 2.05 12.49 -4.99
CA PRO A 327 2.79 13.65 -4.55
C PRO A 327 2.00 14.44 -3.49
N ASP A 328 2.69 15.04 -2.53
CA ASP A 328 2.06 15.69 -1.38
C ASP A 328 1.31 16.98 -1.76
N PHE A 329 1.85 17.77 -2.69
CA PHE A 329 1.26 19.06 -3.06
C PHE A 329 1.17 19.25 -4.57
N VAL A 330 0.12 19.95 -4.99
CA VAL A 330 -0.04 20.51 -6.32
C VAL A 330 -0.08 22.03 -6.20
N VAL A 331 0.73 22.71 -7.00
CA VAL A 331 1.03 24.13 -6.84
C VAL A 331 0.91 24.86 -8.16
N GLN A 332 0.17 25.96 -8.15
CA GLN A 332 0.02 26.87 -9.27
C GLN A 332 0.77 28.16 -8.99
N GLN A 333 1.71 28.51 -9.87
CA GLN A 333 2.44 29.77 -9.81
C GLN A 333 1.63 30.90 -10.47
N LYS A 334 1.96 32.15 -10.12
CA LYS A 334 1.47 33.35 -10.81
C LYS A 334 2.62 34.16 -11.39
N ASP A 335 2.33 34.82 -12.48
CA ASP A 335 3.22 35.79 -13.10
C ASP A 335 3.44 37.01 -12.20
N ALA A 336 4.68 37.51 -12.16
CA ALA A 336 5.08 38.56 -11.22
C ALA A 336 4.39 39.91 -11.50
N GLU A 337 4.13 40.23 -12.77
CA GLU A 337 3.58 41.51 -13.19
C GLU A 337 2.05 41.49 -13.25
N THR A 338 1.50 40.50 -13.95
CA THR A 338 0.06 40.39 -14.22
C THR A 338 -0.70 39.71 -13.09
N ARG A 339 0.00 38.97 -12.21
CA ARG A 339 -0.57 38.12 -11.15
C ARG A 339 -1.55 37.06 -11.68
N ASN A 340 -1.52 36.78 -12.97
CA ASN A 340 -2.28 35.71 -13.60
C ASN A 340 -1.58 34.37 -13.41
N PRO A 341 -2.30 33.23 -13.48
CA PRO A 341 -1.68 31.91 -13.44
C PRO A 341 -0.63 31.75 -14.55
N VAL A 342 0.52 31.20 -14.22
CA VAL A 342 1.51 30.74 -15.22
C VAL A 342 1.04 29.42 -15.81
N SER A 343 1.35 29.15 -17.08
CA SER A 343 1.06 27.87 -17.74
C SER A 343 1.98 26.72 -17.27
N SER A 344 2.21 26.62 -15.97
CA SER A 344 2.98 25.57 -15.31
C SER A 344 2.29 25.14 -14.02
N VAL A 345 2.36 23.84 -13.74
CA VAL A 345 1.94 23.27 -12.45
C VAL A 345 3.13 22.53 -11.87
N VAL A 346 3.39 22.78 -10.59
CA VAL A 346 4.45 22.10 -9.85
C VAL A 346 3.82 21.08 -8.93
N VAL A 347 4.37 19.88 -8.97
CA VAL A 347 3.96 18.77 -8.13
C VAL A 347 5.11 18.44 -7.19
N ILE A 348 4.86 18.41 -5.88
CA ILE A 348 5.90 18.34 -4.84
C ILE A 348 5.70 17.09 -4.00
N GLU A 349 6.72 16.22 -3.98
CA GLU A 349 6.91 15.19 -2.97
C GLU A 349 7.88 15.71 -1.90
N SER A 350 7.44 15.79 -0.66
CA SER A 350 8.22 16.26 0.47
C SER A 350 8.86 15.07 1.21
N LYS A 351 10.14 15.19 1.56
CA LYS A 351 10.87 14.18 2.35
C LYS A 351 11.75 14.83 3.40
N GLY A 352 11.68 14.31 4.63
CA GLY A 352 12.62 14.66 5.69
C GLY A 352 14.03 14.15 5.38
N LYS A 353 15.07 14.87 5.83
CA LYS A 353 16.48 14.57 5.55
C LYS A 353 16.92 13.14 5.92
N HIS A 354 16.25 12.50 6.87
CA HIS A 354 16.54 11.14 7.35
C HIS A 354 16.09 10.03 6.38
N LEU A 355 15.32 10.34 5.34
CA LEU A 355 14.80 9.37 4.34
C LEU A 355 15.55 9.41 3.00
N LYS A 356 16.65 10.18 2.93
CA LYS A 356 17.45 10.30 1.72
C LYS A 356 18.21 8.98 1.46
N GLY A 357 18.06 8.43 0.26
CA GLY A 357 18.72 7.19 -0.16
C GLY A 357 17.99 5.89 0.21
N ASN A 358 16.77 5.96 0.75
CA ASN A 358 15.91 4.78 0.85
C ASN A 358 15.38 4.41 -0.54
N GLU A 359 15.17 3.12 -0.81
CA GLU A 359 14.67 2.58 -2.08
C GLU A 359 13.37 3.23 -2.56
N ASP A 360 12.43 3.58 -1.67
CA ASP A 360 11.21 4.31 -2.06
C ASP A 360 11.53 5.70 -2.63
N THR A 361 12.49 6.41 -2.01
CA THR A 361 12.92 7.74 -2.46
C THR A 361 13.61 7.65 -3.82
N GLU A 362 14.47 6.66 -4.02
CA GLU A 362 15.15 6.44 -5.30
C GLU A 362 14.16 6.00 -6.39
N HIS A 363 13.20 5.13 -6.07
CA HIS A 363 12.12 4.77 -6.99
C HIS A 363 11.36 6.00 -7.50
N LYS A 364 10.93 6.88 -6.60
CA LYS A 364 10.21 8.11 -6.95
C LYS A 364 11.06 9.05 -7.81
N ARG A 365 12.36 9.17 -7.52
CA ARG A 365 13.31 9.95 -8.32
C ARG A 365 13.44 9.41 -9.74
N ASN A 366 13.62 8.10 -9.89
CA ASN A 366 13.75 7.45 -11.19
C ASN A 366 12.50 7.64 -12.05
N VAL A 367 11.31 7.47 -11.46
CA VAL A 367 10.04 7.73 -12.16
C VAL A 367 9.93 9.21 -12.55
N ALA A 368 10.42 10.13 -11.71
CA ALA A 368 10.43 11.56 -12.00
C ALA A 368 11.35 11.96 -13.15
N GLU A 369 12.53 11.34 -13.25
CA GLU A 369 13.43 11.54 -14.38
C GLU A 369 12.79 11.08 -15.69
N VAL A 370 12.05 9.96 -15.68
CA VAL A 370 11.37 9.44 -16.88
C VAL A 370 10.35 10.45 -17.41
N PHE A 371 9.47 11.00 -16.56
CA PHE A 371 8.51 11.99 -17.06
C PHE A 371 9.18 13.33 -17.41
N THR A 372 10.30 13.68 -16.79
CA THR A 372 11.08 14.87 -17.19
C THR A 372 11.63 14.72 -18.61
N ASN A 373 12.06 13.50 -18.97
CA ASN A 373 12.55 13.18 -20.31
C ASN A 373 11.43 13.04 -21.34
N LEU A 374 10.24 12.59 -20.94
CA LEU A 374 9.07 12.47 -21.82
C LEU A 374 8.26 13.77 -21.94
N GLY A 375 8.36 14.67 -20.97
CA GLY A 375 7.61 15.92 -20.99
C GLY A 375 8.15 16.87 -22.05
N GLU A 376 7.31 17.31 -22.97
CA GLU A 376 7.65 18.36 -23.94
C GLU A 376 6.73 19.57 -23.77
N GLU A 377 7.29 20.75 -24.04
CA GLU A 377 6.51 21.98 -24.12
C GLU A 377 5.67 21.97 -25.39
N ILE A 378 4.35 22.14 -25.25
CA ILE A 378 3.41 22.12 -26.38
C ILE A 378 2.56 23.38 -26.40
N SER A 379 2.17 23.81 -27.59
CA SER A 379 1.31 24.99 -27.74
C SER A 379 -0.13 24.69 -27.31
N TRP A 380 -0.85 25.72 -26.90
CA TRP A 380 -2.28 25.61 -26.56
C TRP A 380 -3.15 25.12 -27.73
N GLN A 381 -2.74 25.39 -28.98
CA GLN A 381 -3.45 24.95 -30.18
C GLN A 381 -3.30 23.43 -30.37
N ASP A 382 -2.08 22.92 -30.20
CA ASP A 382 -1.78 21.48 -30.32
C ASP A 382 -2.40 20.68 -29.16
N LEU A 383 -2.41 21.26 -27.96
CA LEU A 383 -3.12 20.68 -26.82
C LEU A 383 -4.63 20.64 -27.12
N GLY A 384 -5.23 21.75 -27.57
CA GLY A 384 -6.65 21.89 -27.83
C GLY A 384 -7.21 20.96 -28.91
N ALA A 385 -6.45 20.67 -29.97
CA ALA A 385 -6.85 19.72 -31.02
C ALA A 385 -7.11 18.30 -30.47
N GLY A 386 -6.46 17.91 -29.38
CA GLY A 386 -6.68 16.64 -28.68
C GLY A 386 -7.89 16.58 -27.76
N PHE A 387 -8.57 17.70 -27.56
CA PHE A 387 -9.79 17.77 -26.76
C PHE A 387 -11.04 17.91 -27.62
N GLU A 388 -10.92 17.85 -28.96
CA GLU A 388 -12.07 17.93 -29.87
C GLU A 388 -13.02 16.71 -29.78
N ASP A 389 -12.61 15.62 -29.13
CA ASP A 389 -13.41 14.39 -28.93
C ASP A 389 -14.25 14.37 -27.62
N HIS A 390 -14.61 15.53 -27.05
CA HIS A 390 -15.47 15.63 -25.85
C HIS A 390 -16.65 16.58 -25.98
#